data_AF-A0A6N8WAI8-F1
#
_entry.id   AF-A0A6N8WAI8-F1
#
_cell.length_a   1.000
_cell.length_b   1.000
_cell.length_c   1.000
_cell.angle_alpha   90.00
_cell.angle_beta   90.00
_cell.angle_gamma   90.00
#
_symmetry.space_group_name_H-M   'P 1'
#
loop_
_entity.id
_entity.type
_entity.pdbx_description
1 polymer ?
#
loop_
_entity_poly.entity_id
_entity_poly.type
_entity_poly.pdbx_seq_one_letter_code
_entity_poly.pdbx_strand_id
1 'polypeptide(L)'
;MPARLSTSPSHLLIMALLFVFGAAGWLVSAGGATESPAAATAVDRLRSGAVASMDSPVFEFQPGWQVSVEGADTTEPDQPWTQPSGRMAFQYSGRDLALQLALGDYWGYIFVSVDGRPANRLPVIRGNLDSLGQPSGYRPLFAPEKQTAAGPAAEWIVVHRASTDGPHDVAVEVWRGWGQTVLRGAAVDSIPSGPRPQWPAVLLALTGGWLAITALVRFLGNSPAAKFRSGEPSASAGHTLLGNRDCGIV
;
A
#
# COMPACT_ATOMS: atom_id res chain seq x y z
N MET A 1 -17.34 1.12 44.17
CA MET A 1 -17.36 2.48 43.59
C MET A 1 -16.17 2.61 42.64
N PRO A 2 -16.36 2.67 41.31
CA PRO A 2 -15.23 2.86 40.40
C PRO A 2 -14.76 4.32 40.45
N ALA A 3 -13.48 4.53 40.76
CA ALA A 3 -12.86 5.84 40.74
C ALA A 3 -12.86 6.39 39.31
N ARG A 4 -13.63 7.46 39.06
CA ARG A 4 -13.54 8.21 37.80
C ARG A 4 -12.21 8.96 37.80
N LEU A 5 -11.23 8.45 37.06
CA LEU A 5 -10.04 9.20 36.68
C LEU A 5 -10.50 10.43 35.89
N SER A 6 -10.46 11.60 36.54
CA SER A 6 -10.71 12.89 35.88
C SER A 6 -9.56 13.14 34.90
N THR A 7 -9.79 12.84 33.63
CA THR A 7 -8.80 13.11 32.57
C THR A 7 -8.71 14.62 32.38
N SER A 8 -7.68 15.23 32.98
CA SER A 8 -7.36 16.64 32.79
C SER A 8 -7.16 16.95 31.29
N PRO A 9 -7.64 18.10 30.77
CA PRO A 9 -7.42 18.51 29.38
C PRO A 9 -5.94 18.50 28.98
N SER A 10 -5.02 18.74 29.93
CA SER A 10 -3.57 18.64 29.71
C SER A 10 -3.12 17.22 29.32
N HIS A 11 -3.73 16.17 29.89
CA HIS A 11 -3.40 14.79 29.52
C HIS A 11 -3.87 14.46 28.10
N LEU A 12 -5.04 14.96 27.69
CA LEU A 12 -5.55 14.77 26.32
C LEU A 12 -4.65 15.47 25.29
N LEU A 13 -4.15 16.66 25.61
CA LEU A 13 -3.21 17.38 24.75
C LEU A 13 -1.86 16.66 24.63
N ILE A 14 -1.31 16.14 25.73
CA ILE A 14 -0.06 15.36 25.71
C ILE A 14 -0.24 14.10 24.86
N MET A 15 -1.35 13.37 25.01
CA MET A 15 -1.65 12.21 24.17
C MET A 15 -1.77 12.62 22.69
N ALA A 16 -2.48 13.70 22.38
CA ALA A 16 -2.61 14.20 21.02
C ALA A 16 -1.25 14.46 20.36
N LEU A 17 -0.33 15.10 21.09
CA LEU A 17 1.03 15.35 20.61
C LEU A 17 1.80 14.05 20.35
N LEU A 18 1.71 13.06 21.23
CA LEU A 18 2.36 11.75 21.00
C LEU A 18 1.85 11.07 19.73
N PHE A 19 0.55 11.12 19.46
CA PHE A 19 -0.03 10.58 18.23
C PHE A 19 0.44 11.33 16.98
N VAL A 20 0.54 12.66 17.04
CA VAL A 20 1.06 13.48 15.93
C VAL A 20 2.55 13.21 15.69
N PHE A 21 3.36 13.15 16.74
CA PHE A 21 4.78 12.80 16.62
C PHE A 21 4.97 11.36 16.14
N GLY A 22 4.10 10.42 16.56
CA GLY A 22 4.06 9.06 16.05
C GLY A 22 3.75 9.01 14.55
N ALA A 23 2.79 9.80 14.08
CA ALA A 23 2.47 9.91 12.66
C ALA A 23 3.64 10.48 11.84
N ALA A 24 4.29 11.54 12.34
CA ALA A 24 5.47 12.13 11.72
C ALA A 24 6.66 11.13 11.70
N GLY A 25 6.89 10.42 12.80
CA GLY A 25 7.92 9.38 12.88
C GLY A 25 7.66 8.22 11.92
N TRP A 26 6.39 7.80 11.77
CA TRP A 26 6.01 6.81 10.77
C TRP A 26 6.34 7.30 9.36
N LEU A 27 5.90 8.51 8.98
CA LEU A 27 6.16 9.10 7.67
C LEU A 27 7.67 9.16 7.34
N VAL A 28 8.50 9.59 8.30
CA VAL A 28 9.95 9.63 8.13
C VAL A 28 10.54 8.22 7.95
N SER A 29 10.10 7.26 8.76
CA SER A 29 10.58 5.87 8.67
C SER A 29 10.05 5.08 7.48
N ALA A 30 8.89 5.48 6.94
CA ALA A 30 8.22 4.86 5.81
C ALA A 30 8.62 5.51 4.48
N GLY A 31 9.12 6.74 4.52
CA GLY A 31 9.60 7.52 3.38
C GLY A 31 11.07 7.29 3.02
N GLY A 32 11.68 6.19 3.49
CA GLY A 32 13.00 5.78 3.01
C GLY A 32 12.98 5.67 1.48
N ALA A 33 14.03 6.19 0.83
CA ALA A 33 14.16 6.08 -0.61
C ALA A 33 13.94 4.63 -1.02
N THR A 34 12.98 4.38 -1.90
CA THR A 34 12.88 3.10 -2.59
C THR A 34 14.18 2.94 -3.36
N GLU A 35 15.10 2.15 -2.81
CA GLU A 35 16.28 1.72 -3.52
C GLU A 35 15.77 1.07 -4.80
N SER A 36 16.18 1.57 -5.96
CA SER A 36 15.85 0.86 -7.20
C SER A 36 16.61 -0.45 -7.17
N PRO A 37 15.98 -1.58 -7.57
CA PRO A 37 16.70 -2.83 -7.80
C PRO A 37 17.94 -2.58 -8.66
N ALA A 38 18.99 -3.38 -8.46
CA ALA A 38 20.15 -3.36 -9.33
C ALA A 38 19.72 -3.49 -10.80
N ALA A 39 20.49 -2.87 -11.70
CA ALA A 39 20.23 -2.99 -13.12
C ALA A 39 20.27 -4.47 -13.54
N ALA A 40 19.33 -4.88 -14.39
CA ALA A 40 19.29 -6.22 -14.93
C ALA A 40 20.51 -6.46 -15.83
N THR A 41 21.14 -7.63 -15.70
CA THR A 41 22.32 -8.03 -16.48
C THR A 41 22.18 -9.48 -16.92
N ALA A 42 22.89 -9.87 -17.99
CA ALA A 42 22.88 -11.24 -18.45
C ALA A 42 23.56 -12.15 -17.41
N VAL A 43 22.90 -13.25 -17.03
CA VAL A 43 23.41 -14.20 -16.03
C VAL A 43 23.31 -15.65 -16.51
N ASP A 44 24.26 -16.49 -16.09
CA ASP A 44 24.23 -17.93 -16.38
C ASP A 44 23.40 -18.74 -15.38
N ARG A 45 23.09 -18.16 -14.21
CA ARG A 45 22.28 -18.79 -13.15
C ARG A 45 21.52 -17.73 -12.35
N LEU A 46 20.24 -17.98 -12.09
CA LEU A 46 19.38 -17.17 -11.22
C LEU A 46 19.50 -17.62 -9.76
N ARG A 47 20.31 -16.91 -8.97
CA ARG A 47 20.53 -17.17 -7.54
C ARG A 47 20.10 -15.96 -6.72
N SER A 48 19.87 -16.14 -5.42
CA SER A 48 19.68 -15.05 -4.45
C SER A 48 20.66 -13.90 -4.69
N GLY A 49 20.14 -12.69 -4.82
CA GLY A 49 20.89 -11.49 -5.17
C GLY A 49 20.95 -11.16 -6.66
N ALA A 50 20.51 -12.06 -7.56
CA ALA A 50 20.56 -11.82 -9.00
C ALA A 50 19.41 -10.93 -9.50
N VAL A 51 19.72 -10.11 -10.50
CA VAL A 51 18.74 -9.42 -11.37
C VAL A 51 19.14 -9.73 -12.82
N ALA A 52 18.37 -10.59 -13.47
CA ALA A 52 18.61 -11.09 -14.82
C ALA A 52 17.87 -10.28 -15.87
N SER A 53 18.58 -9.88 -16.94
CA SER A 53 17.97 -9.38 -18.18
C SER A 53 17.45 -10.55 -19.02
N MET A 54 16.42 -10.33 -19.83
CA MET A 54 15.71 -11.42 -20.53
C MET A 54 16.56 -12.14 -21.59
N ASP A 55 17.66 -11.56 -22.06
CA ASP A 55 18.64 -12.19 -22.95
C ASP A 55 19.61 -13.16 -22.23
N SER A 56 19.41 -13.37 -20.92
CA SER A 56 20.19 -14.34 -20.14
C SER A 56 19.96 -15.78 -20.64
N PRO A 57 21.03 -16.62 -20.73
CA PRO A 57 20.92 -18.02 -21.17
C PRO A 57 20.15 -18.93 -20.21
N VAL A 58 19.76 -18.46 -19.02
CA VAL A 58 18.93 -19.19 -18.05
C VAL A 58 17.47 -19.34 -18.50
N PHE A 59 17.02 -18.54 -19.46
CA PHE A 59 15.63 -18.53 -19.92
C PHE A 59 15.48 -19.40 -21.16
N GLU A 60 14.62 -20.41 -21.03
CA GLU A 60 14.22 -21.30 -22.12
C GLU A 60 12.94 -20.77 -22.76
N PHE A 61 13.09 -20.08 -23.88
CA PHE A 61 11.96 -19.56 -24.65
C PHE A 61 11.46 -20.58 -25.67
N GLN A 62 10.14 -20.77 -25.74
CA GLN A 62 9.52 -21.48 -26.87
C GLN A 62 9.55 -20.61 -28.14
N PRO A 63 9.18 -21.13 -29.32
CA PRO A 63 9.00 -20.28 -30.50
C PRO A 63 7.97 -19.17 -30.26
N GLY A 64 8.17 -18.00 -30.86
CA GLY A 64 7.25 -16.85 -30.77
C GLY A 64 7.80 -15.65 -30.00
N TRP A 65 8.98 -15.77 -29.39
CA TRP A 65 9.63 -14.68 -28.65
C TRP A 65 10.61 -13.86 -29.51
N GLN A 66 10.67 -12.57 -29.23
CA GLN A 66 11.70 -11.64 -29.67
C GLN A 66 12.41 -11.12 -28.41
N VAL A 67 13.67 -11.51 -28.22
CA VAL A 67 14.40 -11.26 -26.97
C VAL A 67 15.55 -10.30 -27.22
N SER A 68 15.68 -9.31 -26.33
CA SER A 68 16.76 -8.33 -26.31
C SER A 68 17.13 -7.95 -24.88
N VAL A 69 18.11 -7.05 -24.74
CA VAL A 69 18.54 -6.53 -23.42
C VAL A 69 17.44 -5.70 -22.75
N GLU A 70 16.52 -5.12 -23.53
CA GLU A 70 15.37 -4.35 -23.04
C GLU A 70 14.24 -5.26 -22.50
N GLY A 71 14.20 -6.51 -22.93
CA GLY A 71 13.22 -7.49 -22.49
C GLY A 71 12.89 -8.54 -23.55
N ALA A 72 11.85 -9.32 -23.27
CA ALA A 72 11.29 -10.32 -24.15
C ALA A 72 9.86 -9.93 -24.53
N ASP A 73 9.63 -9.86 -25.83
CA ASP A 73 8.32 -9.62 -26.43
C ASP A 73 7.80 -10.87 -27.14
N THR A 74 6.49 -10.98 -27.26
CA THR A 74 5.83 -12.09 -27.95
C THR A 74 5.24 -11.62 -29.27
N THR A 75 5.31 -12.46 -30.29
CA THR A 75 4.57 -12.26 -31.54
C THR A 75 3.12 -12.73 -31.37
N GLU A 76 2.18 -12.14 -32.11
CA GLU A 76 0.81 -12.65 -32.17
C GLU A 76 0.80 -14.07 -32.77
N PRO A 77 0.21 -15.08 -32.08
CA PRO A 77 0.12 -16.44 -32.60
C PRO A 77 -1.02 -16.57 -33.62
N ASP A 78 -1.02 -17.64 -34.42
CA ASP A 78 -2.05 -17.88 -35.44
C ASP A 78 -3.48 -17.97 -34.87
N GLN A 79 -3.61 -18.46 -33.63
CA GLN A 79 -4.90 -18.59 -32.95
C GLN A 79 -4.88 -17.88 -31.58
N PRO A 80 -4.96 -16.54 -31.54
CA PRO A 80 -4.74 -15.75 -30.32
C PRO A 80 -5.81 -15.91 -29.22
N TRP A 81 -6.88 -16.68 -29.50
CA TRP A 81 -7.95 -16.99 -28.57
C TRP A 81 -7.78 -18.34 -27.87
N THR A 82 -6.96 -19.23 -28.43
CA THR A 82 -6.79 -20.61 -27.97
C THR A 82 -5.33 -20.99 -27.75
N GLN A 83 -4.39 -20.15 -28.16
CA GLN A 83 -2.96 -20.35 -28.02
C GLN A 83 -2.32 -19.18 -27.27
N PRO A 84 -1.36 -19.45 -26.36
CA PRO A 84 -0.58 -18.40 -25.75
C PRO A 84 0.32 -17.71 -26.79
N SER A 85 0.63 -16.45 -26.56
CA SER A 85 1.55 -15.67 -27.39
C SER A 85 3.01 -16.08 -27.17
N GLY A 86 3.33 -16.61 -25.99
CA GLY A 86 4.64 -17.18 -25.72
C GLY A 86 4.67 -17.97 -24.41
N ARG A 87 5.56 -18.97 -24.35
CA ARG A 87 5.89 -19.69 -23.12
C ARG A 87 7.39 -19.62 -22.87
N MET A 88 7.76 -19.51 -21.60
CA MET A 88 9.14 -19.46 -21.13
C MET A 88 9.27 -20.32 -19.87
N ALA A 89 10.38 -21.04 -19.74
CA ALA A 89 10.73 -21.77 -18.53
C ALA A 89 12.13 -21.41 -18.05
N PHE A 90 12.38 -21.53 -16.76
CA PHE A 90 13.70 -21.35 -16.16
C PHE A 90 13.73 -21.90 -14.73
N GLN A 91 14.93 -21.99 -14.16
CA GLN A 91 15.13 -22.33 -12.76
C GLN A 91 15.68 -21.14 -11.98
N TYR A 92 15.28 -21.01 -10.71
CA TYR A 92 15.94 -20.09 -9.77
C TYR A 92 16.26 -20.78 -8.44
N SER A 93 17.19 -20.22 -7.68
CA SER A 93 17.50 -20.65 -6.31
C SER A 93 17.53 -19.45 -5.36
N GLY A 94 16.58 -19.40 -4.42
CA GLY A 94 16.38 -18.30 -3.48
C GLY A 94 14.98 -18.33 -2.88
N ARG A 95 14.57 -17.28 -2.18
CA ARG A 95 13.26 -17.24 -1.50
C ARG A 95 12.21 -16.50 -2.30
N ASP A 96 12.51 -15.30 -2.77
CA ASP A 96 11.57 -14.44 -3.47
C ASP A 96 11.93 -14.36 -4.94
N LEU A 97 11.01 -14.78 -5.80
CA LEU A 97 11.08 -14.58 -7.24
C LEU A 97 10.19 -13.41 -7.62
N ALA A 98 10.77 -12.44 -8.32
CA ALA A 98 10.04 -11.34 -8.94
C ALA A 98 10.27 -11.31 -10.46
N LEU A 99 9.22 -10.91 -11.19
CA LEU A 99 9.28 -10.63 -12.61
C LEU A 99 9.10 -9.12 -12.83
N GLN A 100 9.88 -8.54 -13.73
CA GLN A 100 9.65 -7.18 -14.20
C GLN A 100 8.69 -7.24 -15.38
N LEU A 101 7.48 -6.76 -15.17
CA LEU A 101 6.40 -6.81 -16.16
C LEU A 101 6.16 -5.43 -16.74
N ALA A 102 5.85 -5.38 -18.04
CA ALA A 102 5.36 -4.16 -18.67
C ALA A 102 3.87 -3.99 -18.38
N LEU A 103 3.46 -2.90 -17.75
CA LEU A 103 2.05 -2.61 -17.45
C LEU A 103 1.61 -1.32 -18.15
N GLY A 104 0.47 -1.36 -18.82
CA GLY A 104 0.03 -0.22 -19.62
C GLY A 104 -1.37 -0.35 -20.18
N ASP A 105 -1.68 0.50 -21.16
CA ASP A 105 -2.99 0.56 -21.81
C ASP A 105 -3.11 -0.47 -22.94
N TYR A 106 -3.05 -1.74 -22.56
CA TYR A 106 -3.18 -2.85 -23.51
C TYR A 106 -3.72 -4.11 -22.83
N TRP A 107 -4.35 -4.97 -23.62
CA TRP A 107 -4.83 -6.26 -23.13
C TRP A 107 -3.73 -7.31 -23.20
N GLY A 108 -3.31 -7.77 -22.03
CA GLY A 108 -2.33 -8.83 -21.84
C GLY A 108 -2.50 -9.45 -20.47
N TYR A 109 -2.13 -10.71 -20.33
CA TYR A 109 -2.07 -11.38 -19.03
C TYR A 109 -1.05 -12.50 -19.05
N ILE A 110 -0.55 -12.86 -17.87
CA ILE A 110 0.37 -13.97 -17.70
C ILE A 110 -0.19 -15.01 -16.73
N PHE A 111 0.19 -16.25 -16.97
CA PHE A 111 0.13 -17.35 -16.03
C PHE A 111 1.54 -17.70 -15.55
N VAL A 112 1.70 -17.91 -14.26
CA VAL A 112 2.97 -18.32 -13.66
C VAL A 112 2.73 -19.52 -12.74
N SER A 113 3.52 -20.57 -12.94
CA SER A 113 3.61 -21.69 -12.02
C SER A 113 5.05 -21.87 -11.54
N VAL A 114 5.19 -22.35 -10.32
CA VAL A 114 6.45 -22.72 -9.69
C VAL A 114 6.31 -24.12 -9.11
N ASP A 115 7.24 -25.01 -9.45
CA ASP A 115 7.23 -26.43 -9.07
C ASP A 115 5.90 -27.14 -9.41
N GLY A 116 5.35 -26.81 -10.59
CA GLY A 116 4.06 -27.35 -11.08
C GLY A 116 2.83 -26.87 -10.30
N ARG A 117 2.96 -25.83 -9.46
CA ARG A 117 1.86 -25.24 -8.68
C ARG A 117 1.67 -23.78 -9.05
N PRO A 118 0.47 -23.20 -8.86
CA PRO A 118 0.28 -21.76 -9.03
C PRO A 118 1.29 -20.95 -8.21
N ALA A 119 1.91 -19.94 -8.82
CA ALA A 119 2.84 -19.06 -8.13
C ALA A 119 2.13 -18.36 -6.95
N ASN A 120 2.60 -18.61 -5.72
CA ASN A 120 1.86 -18.38 -4.49
C ASN A 120 1.71 -16.89 -4.07
N ARG A 121 2.22 -15.95 -4.87
CA ARG A 121 2.00 -14.51 -4.69
C ARG A 121 1.06 -13.91 -5.73
N LEU A 122 0.56 -14.72 -6.65
CA LEU A 122 -0.44 -14.31 -7.62
C LEU A 122 -1.82 -14.88 -7.26
N PRO A 123 -2.90 -14.15 -7.61
CA PRO A 123 -4.26 -14.69 -7.52
C PRO A 123 -4.43 -15.98 -8.32
N VAL A 124 -5.17 -16.94 -7.76
CA VAL A 124 -5.63 -18.13 -8.47
C VAL A 124 -7.13 -17.98 -8.69
N ILE A 125 -7.55 -17.84 -9.94
CA ILE A 125 -8.96 -17.66 -10.29
C ILE A 125 -9.54 -19.03 -10.65
N ARG A 126 -10.61 -19.44 -9.96
CA ARG A 126 -11.26 -20.73 -10.20
C ARG A 126 -11.73 -20.83 -11.65
N GLY A 127 -11.31 -21.89 -12.35
CA GLY A 127 -11.67 -22.14 -13.75
C GLY A 127 -10.82 -21.37 -14.77
N ASN A 128 -9.91 -20.49 -14.33
CA ASN A 128 -8.94 -19.83 -15.18
C ASN A 128 -7.65 -20.67 -15.20
N LEU A 129 -7.56 -21.55 -16.19
CA LEU A 129 -6.44 -22.48 -16.37
C LEU A 129 -5.49 -21.93 -17.43
N ASP A 130 -4.21 -22.30 -17.35
CA ASP A 130 -3.29 -22.07 -18.45
C ASP A 130 -3.66 -22.94 -19.67
N SER A 131 -2.96 -22.73 -20.78
CA SER A 131 -3.21 -23.49 -22.02
C SER A 131 -2.91 -25.00 -21.93
N LEU A 132 -2.32 -25.48 -20.83
CA LEU A 132 -2.16 -26.91 -20.53
C LEU A 132 -3.27 -27.45 -19.61
N GLY A 133 -4.28 -26.63 -19.31
CA GLY A 133 -5.37 -26.98 -18.42
C GLY A 133 -4.96 -27.06 -16.94
N GLN A 134 -3.83 -26.46 -16.56
CA GLN A 134 -3.36 -26.47 -15.18
C GLN A 134 -3.74 -25.18 -14.44
N PRO A 135 -4.01 -25.26 -13.12
CA PRO A 135 -4.13 -24.07 -12.29
C PRO A 135 -2.78 -23.34 -12.24
N SER A 136 -2.81 -22.04 -12.52
CA SER A 136 -1.62 -21.18 -12.51
C SER A 136 -1.92 -19.83 -11.87
N GLY A 137 -0.89 -19.18 -11.33
CA GLY A 137 -1.00 -17.84 -10.76
C GLY A 137 -1.25 -16.83 -11.88
N TYR A 138 -2.26 -15.98 -11.74
CA TYR A 138 -2.74 -15.10 -12.81
C TYR A 138 -2.41 -13.63 -12.55
N ARG A 139 -1.89 -12.93 -13.56
CA ARG A 139 -1.66 -11.48 -13.49
C ARG A 139 -2.13 -10.78 -14.78
N PRO A 140 -3.15 -9.91 -14.72
CA PRO A 140 -3.46 -9.03 -15.84
C PRO A 140 -2.39 -7.94 -15.97
N LEU A 141 -2.09 -7.52 -17.20
CA LEU A 141 -1.13 -6.47 -17.55
C LEU A 141 -1.81 -5.14 -17.92
N PHE A 142 -3.14 -5.16 -18.10
CA PHE A 142 -3.93 -3.96 -18.31
C PHE A 142 -3.90 -3.07 -17.07
N ALA A 143 -3.30 -1.89 -17.21
CA ALA A 143 -3.16 -0.85 -16.20
C ALA A 143 -2.96 0.49 -16.93
N PRO A 144 -4.02 1.08 -17.49
CA PRO A 144 -3.92 2.29 -18.32
C PRO A 144 -3.30 3.48 -17.58
N GLU A 145 -3.45 3.55 -16.26
CA GLU A 145 -2.80 4.55 -15.41
C GLU A 145 -1.27 4.43 -15.37
N LYS A 146 -0.71 3.31 -15.83
CA LYS A 146 0.73 3.05 -15.94
C LYS A 146 1.27 3.25 -17.35
N GLN A 147 0.43 3.66 -18.30
CA GLN A 147 0.88 4.03 -19.63
C GLN A 147 1.61 5.38 -19.59
N THR A 148 2.80 5.45 -20.20
CA THR A 148 3.59 6.68 -20.31
C THR A 148 3.85 7.04 -21.78
N ALA A 149 4.40 8.23 -22.03
CA ALA A 149 4.85 8.63 -23.35
C ALA A 149 5.98 7.73 -23.90
N ALA A 150 6.74 7.06 -23.01
CA ALA A 150 7.78 6.10 -23.37
C ALA A 150 7.24 4.66 -23.53
N GLY A 151 5.93 4.46 -23.40
CA GLY A 151 5.28 3.14 -23.45
C GLY A 151 4.82 2.62 -22.08
N PRO A 152 4.49 1.32 -21.99
CA PRO A 152 4.10 0.68 -20.74
C PRO A 152 5.20 0.76 -19.67
N ALA A 153 4.83 1.03 -18.42
CA ALA A 153 5.76 1.10 -17.30
C ALA A 153 6.27 -0.27 -16.88
N ALA A 154 7.57 -0.38 -16.59
CA ALA A 154 8.16 -1.56 -15.99
C ALA A 154 7.87 -1.61 -14.49
N GLU A 155 7.31 -2.72 -14.00
CA GLU A 155 7.06 -2.93 -12.58
C GLU A 155 7.53 -4.30 -12.11
N TRP A 156 8.25 -4.32 -10.99
CA TRP A 156 8.65 -5.56 -10.33
C TRP A 156 7.50 -6.13 -9.52
N ILE A 157 7.05 -7.31 -9.90
CA ILE A 157 5.99 -8.06 -9.22
C ILE A 157 6.60 -9.32 -8.63
N VAL A 158 6.55 -9.46 -7.30
CA VAL A 158 6.91 -10.72 -6.63
C VAL A 158 5.84 -11.75 -6.97
N VAL A 159 6.22 -12.81 -7.67
CA VAL A 159 5.30 -13.86 -8.14
C VAL A 159 5.32 -15.09 -7.25
N HIS A 160 6.43 -15.34 -6.55
CA HIS A 160 6.56 -16.50 -5.69
C HIS A 160 7.44 -16.22 -4.46
N ARG A 161 7.09 -16.83 -3.32
CA ARG A 161 7.93 -16.94 -2.12
C ARG A 161 8.09 -18.40 -1.71
N ALA A 162 9.30 -18.93 -1.78
CA ALA A 162 9.67 -20.26 -1.33
C ALA A 162 9.88 -20.34 0.19
N SER A 163 9.68 -21.53 0.72
CA SER A 163 10.02 -21.89 2.12
C SER A 163 11.51 -22.17 2.32
N THR A 164 12.23 -22.46 1.23
CA THR A 164 13.62 -22.93 1.22
C THR A 164 14.39 -22.24 0.10
N ASP A 165 15.69 -22.07 0.25
CA ASP A 165 16.56 -21.41 -0.75
C ASP A 165 16.99 -22.35 -1.90
N GLY A 166 16.24 -23.44 -2.11
CA GLY A 166 16.55 -24.51 -3.06
C GLY A 166 16.23 -24.14 -4.52
N PRO A 167 16.56 -25.04 -5.47
CA PRO A 167 16.14 -24.86 -6.86
C PRO A 167 14.63 -25.01 -7.00
N HIS A 168 14.05 -24.16 -7.83
CA HIS A 168 12.63 -24.11 -8.15
C HIS A 168 12.44 -23.98 -9.66
N ASP A 169 11.56 -24.79 -10.23
CA ASP A 169 11.22 -24.77 -11.64
C ASP A 169 10.10 -23.77 -11.89
N VAL A 170 10.29 -22.85 -12.84
CA VAL A 170 9.31 -21.80 -13.17
C VAL A 170 8.82 -22.00 -14.59
N ALA A 171 7.51 -21.93 -14.78
CA ALA A 171 6.90 -21.80 -16.09
C ALA A 171 6.08 -20.50 -16.16
N VAL A 172 6.30 -19.73 -17.21
CA VAL A 172 5.59 -18.49 -17.51
C VAL A 172 4.92 -18.65 -18.87
N GLU A 173 3.65 -18.29 -18.92
CA GLU A 173 2.87 -18.28 -20.14
C GLU A 173 2.24 -16.89 -20.32
N VAL A 174 2.43 -16.31 -21.49
CA VAL A 174 1.89 -14.99 -21.82
C VAL A 174 0.78 -15.13 -22.85
N TRP A 175 -0.32 -14.45 -22.57
CA TRP A 175 -1.44 -14.30 -23.48
C TRP A 175 -1.61 -12.85 -23.84
N ARG A 176 -1.61 -12.58 -25.14
CA ARG A 176 -1.69 -11.24 -25.68
C ARG A 176 -0.49 -10.38 -25.27
N GLY A 177 -0.63 -9.06 -25.27
CA GLY A 177 0.47 -8.16 -24.97
C GLY A 177 1.59 -8.15 -26.00
N TRP A 178 1.36 -8.68 -27.21
CA TRP A 178 2.32 -8.61 -28.30
C TRP A 178 2.64 -7.15 -28.66
N GLY A 179 3.91 -6.87 -28.96
CA GLY A 179 4.40 -5.53 -29.24
C GLY A 179 4.66 -4.66 -28.01
N GLN A 180 4.61 -5.23 -26.79
CA GLN A 180 4.70 -4.46 -25.53
C GLN A 180 5.94 -4.80 -24.69
N THR A 181 6.74 -5.78 -25.10
CA THR A 181 7.90 -6.27 -24.32
C THR A 181 7.47 -6.63 -22.89
N VAL A 182 6.54 -7.58 -22.84
CA VAL A 182 5.79 -7.99 -21.64
C VAL A 182 6.66 -8.39 -20.46
N LEU A 183 7.78 -9.08 -20.70
CA LEU A 183 8.77 -9.45 -19.68
C LEU A 183 10.03 -8.62 -19.87
N ARG A 184 10.58 -8.00 -18.83
CA ARG A 184 11.79 -7.15 -18.92
C ARG A 184 12.95 -7.62 -18.04
N GLY A 185 12.67 -8.49 -17.07
CA GLY A 185 13.70 -9.03 -16.19
C GLY A 185 13.13 -10.00 -15.16
N ALA A 186 14.01 -10.76 -14.52
CA ALA A 186 13.67 -11.58 -13.36
C ALA A 186 14.66 -11.28 -12.23
N ALA A 187 14.20 -11.27 -10.99
CA ALA A 187 15.03 -11.01 -9.83
C ALA A 187 14.76 -12.04 -8.74
N VAL A 188 15.83 -12.41 -8.03
CA VAL A 188 15.76 -13.38 -6.94
C VAL A 188 16.32 -12.73 -5.68
N ASP A 189 15.48 -12.55 -4.66
CA ASP A 189 15.86 -11.92 -3.38
C ASP A 189 16.49 -10.51 -3.50
N SER A 190 16.25 -9.84 -4.63
CA SER A 190 16.89 -8.54 -4.96
C SER A 190 15.91 -7.38 -5.10
N ILE A 191 14.61 -7.63 -4.91
CA ILE A 191 13.62 -6.55 -4.94
C ILE A 191 13.50 -5.98 -3.52
N PRO A 192 13.85 -4.70 -3.32
CA PRO A 192 13.69 -4.06 -2.02
C PRO A 192 12.21 -4.08 -1.64
N SER A 193 11.97 -4.26 -0.34
CA SER A 193 10.62 -4.19 0.23
C SER A 193 9.94 -2.90 -0.24
N GLY A 194 8.78 -3.04 -0.88
CA GLY A 194 8.02 -1.90 -1.40
C GLY A 194 7.68 -0.86 -0.31
N PRO A 195 7.21 0.33 -0.71
CA PRO A 195 6.94 1.41 0.21
C PRO A 195 6.02 0.94 1.34
N ARG A 196 6.41 1.25 2.59
CA ARG A 196 5.62 0.86 3.75
C ARG A 196 4.24 1.52 3.66
N PRO A 197 3.16 0.84 4.10
CA PRO A 197 1.83 1.40 4.03
C PRO A 197 1.76 2.70 4.83
N GLN A 198 1.11 3.73 4.26
CA GLN A 198 0.99 5.05 4.89
C GLN A 198 -0.23 5.18 5.80
N TRP A 199 -1.18 4.23 5.74
CA TRP A 199 -2.40 4.25 6.55
C TRP A 199 -2.14 4.31 8.06
N PRO A 200 -1.06 3.73 8.64
CA PRO A 200 -0.79 3.88 10.08
C PRO A 200 -0.51 5.33 10.45
N ALA A 201 0.22 6.09 9.64
CA ALA A 201 0.41 7.53 9.86
C ALA A 201 -0.91 8.29 9.80
N VAL A 202 -1.78 7.97 8.83
CA VAL A 202 -3.11 8.59 8.71
C VAL A 202 -3.95 8.31 9.95
N LEU A 203 -3.99 7.06 10.42
CA LEU A 203 -4.73 6.67 11.62
C LEU A 203 -4.21 7.39 12.87
N LEU A 204 -2.89 7.47 13.04
CA LEU A 204 -2.25 8.19 14.14
C LEU A 204 -2.58 9.69 14.09
N ALA A 205 -2.51 10.32 12.92
CA ALA A 205 -2.85 11.74 12.75
C ALA A 205 -4.32 12.03 13.04
N LEU A 206 -5.25 11.20 12.56
CA LEU A 206 -6.69 11.33 12.84
C LEU A 206 -6.98 11.19 14.34
N THR A 207 -6.34 10.23 15.00
CA THR A 207 -6.48 10.01 16.45
C THR A 207 -5.94 11.18 17.25
N GLY A 208 -4.76 11.69 16.89
CA GLY A 208 -4.15 12.87 17.51
C GLY A 208 -5.01 14.12 17.33
N GLY A 209 -5.52 14.36 16.12
CA GLY A 209 -6.42 15.48 15.83
C GLY A 209 -7.72 15.43 16.65
N TRP A 210 -8.33 14.24 16.76
CA TRP A 210 -9.51 14.04 17.61
C TRP A 210 -9.24 14.37 19.08
N LEU A 211 -8.10 13.90 19.62
CA LEU A 211 -7.71 14.18 21.00
C LEU A 211 -7.44 15.67 21.24
N ALA A 212 -6.82 16.36 20.28
CA ALA A 212 -6.60 17.81 20.36
C ALA A 212 -7.93 18.60 20.36
N ILE A 213 -8.87 18.23 19.48
CA ILE A 213 -10.20 18.85 19.42
C ILE A 213 -10.95 18.64 20.75
N THR A 214 -10.94 17.42 21.28
CA THR A 214 -11.61 17.13 22.57
C THR A 214 -10.98 17.86 23.75
N ALA A 215 -9.64 17.99 23.78
CA ALA A 215 -8.94 18.78 24.79
C ALA A 215 -9.34 20.27 24.70
N LEU A 216 -9.40 20.82 23.48
CA LEU A 216 -9.78 22.21 23.23
C LEU A 216 -11.23 22.50 23.64
N VAL A 217 -12.18 21.65 23.27
CA VAL A 217 -13.59 21.80 23.67
C VAL A 217 -13.74 21.75 25.19
N ARG A 218 -13.03 20.85 25.88
CA ARG A 218 -13.05 20.78 27.35
C ARG A 218 -12.40 22.01 28.00
N PHE A 219 -11.32 22.53 27.42
CA PHE A 219 -10.64 23.73 27.91
C PHE A 219 -11.53 24.98 27.78
N LEU A 220 -12.16 25.16 26.61
CA LEU A 220 -13.10 26.27 26.36
C LEU A 220 -14.39 26.13 27.19
N GLY A 221 -14.93 24.92 27.34
CA GLY A 221 -16.12 24.66 28.17
C GLY A 221 -15.89 24.86 29.67
N ASN A 222 -14.66 24.72 30.16
CA ASN A 222 -14.28 25.00 31.55
C ASN A 222 -13.87 26.46 31.80
N SER A 223 -13.94 27.33 30.79
CA SER A 223 -13.55 28.74 30.96
C SER A 223 -14.65 29.53 31.70
N PRO A 224 -14.35 30.19 32.84
CA PRO A 224 -15.34 30.82 33.71
C PRO A 224 -16.09 32.03 33.09
N ALA A 225 -15.67 32.49 31.92
CA ALA A 225 -16.31 33.60 31.19
C ALA A 225 -17.73 33.27 30.67
N ALA A 226 -18.11 32.00 30.55
CA ALA A 226 -19.44 31.60 30.10
C ALA A 226 -20.54 31.71 31.19
N LYS A 227 -20.19 31.96 32.45
CA LYS A 227 -21.15 32.10 33.56
C LYS A 227 -21.64 33.53 33.83
N PHE A 228 -21.14 34.53 33.10
CA PHE A 228 -21.50 35.95 33.31
C PHE A 228 -22.74 36.41 32.52
N ARG A 229 -23.73 35.54 32.33
CA ARG A 229 -25.01 35.88 31.67
C ARG A 229 -26.22 35.27 32.40
N SER A 230 -26.32 35.56 33.69
CA SER A 230 -27.59 35.53 34.41
C SER A 230 -27.55 36.64 35.46
N GLY A 231 -27.81 37.87 35.00
CA GLY A 231 -28.08 38.99 35.91
C GLY A 231 -29.49 38.83 36.47
N GLU A 232 -29.60 38.51 37.77
CA GLU A 232 -30.81 38.76 38.54
C GLU A 232 -30.83 40.24 38.96
N PRO A 233 -31.95 40.96 38.78
CA PRO A 233 -32.10 42.31 39.31
C PRO A 233 -32.30 42.28 40.83
N SER A 234 -31.46 43.06 41.52
CA SER A 234 -31.44 43.26 42.96
C SER A 234 -32.77 43.85 43.47
N ALA A 235 -33.45 43.13 44.37
CA ALA A 235 -34.61 43.65 45.09
C ALA A 235 -34.15 44.66 46.15
N SER A 236 -34.73 45.86 46.05
CA SER A 236 -34.56 47.02 46.93
C SER A 236 -34.82 46.68 48.41
N ALA A 237 -33.81 46.85 49.26
CA ALA A 237 -33.95 46.88 50.70
C ALA A 237 -34.12 48.34 51.16
N GLY A 238 -35.33 48.66 51.63
CA GLY A 238 -35.66 49.91 52.29
C GLY A 238 -35.14 49.96 53.73
N HIS A 239 -34.72 51.15 54.14
CA HIS A 239 -34.34 51.57 55.48
C HIS A 239 -34.30 53.13 55.41
N THR A 240 -34.85 53.98 56.29
CA THR A 240 -35.12 53.89 57.73
C THR A 240 -35.74 55.23 58.21
N LEU A 241 -36.75 55.16 59.12
CA LEU A 241 -37.16 56.07 60.23
C LEU A 241 -37.38 57.59 59.95
N LEU A 242 -38.20 58.39 60.65
CA LEU A 242 -38.61 58.45 62.06
C LEU A 242 -39.69 59.55 62.16
N GLY A 243 -40.68 59.45 63.07
CA GLY A 243 -41.52 60.63 63.36
C GLY A 243 -42.84 60.36 64.07
N ASN A 244 -42.79 59.88 65.30
CA ASN A 244 -43.93 59.86 66.22
C ASN A 244 -43.98 61.20 66.99
N ARG A 245 -45.07 61.97 66.87
CA ARG A 245 -45.50 63.03 67.80
C ARG A 245 -47.01 63.32 67.64
N ASP A 246 -47.77 62.87 68.62
CA ASP A 246 -48.92 63.47 69.33
C ASP A 246 -49.94 64.38 68.61
N CYS A 247 -51.22 64.03 68.74
CA CYS A 247 -52.24 64.83 69.46
C CYS A 247 -53.60 64.10 69.49
N GLY A 248 -54.16 63.93 70.69
CA GLY A 248 -55.54 63.45 70.87
C GLY A 248 -56.59 64.56 70.75
N ILE A 249 -57.86 64.17 70.83
CA ILE A 249 -58.96 64.85 71.54
C ILE A 249 -60.18 63.91 71.53
N VAL A 250 -60.74 63.77 72.74
CA VAL A 250 -62.13 63.48 73.19
C VAL A 250 -63.13 62.96 72.17
#